data_AF-V4NJY3-F1
#
_entry.id   AF-V4NJY3-F1
#
_cell.length_a   1.000
_cell.length_b   1.000
_cell.length_c   1.000
_cell.angle_alpha   90.00
_cell.angle_beta   90.00
_cell.angle_gamma   90.00
#
_symmetry.space_group_name_H-M   'P 1'
#
loop_
_entity.id
_entity.type
_entity.pdbx_description
1 polymer ?
#
loop_
_entity_poly.entity_id
_entity_poly.type
_entity_poly.pdbx_seq_one_letter_code
_entity_poly.pdbx_strand_id
1 'polypeptide(L)'
;LSLMQSFESFIELQRDGPWGKRMAAGHKVIAELVEGQLKGAERVLENALPMKSERIYGRVRKETPHVERFPSPEEVVRAVQTLAFVRSLRNVAHSGGFAALHTKTAQALESAMDTYFEELLGIANGDEALDPEVVMSFFELVTDLMEALCGEEKALVGRRRVASSDLFKPRKVA
;
A
#
# COMPACT_ATOMS: atom_id res chain seq x y z
N LEU A 1 -17.29 -7.67 14.86
CA LEU A 1 -17.72 -6.29 15.23
C LEU A 1 -19.24 -6.13 15.10
N SER A 2 -19.87 -6.45 13.97
CA SER A 2 -21.36 -6.52 13.85
C SER A 2 -22.01 -7.41 14.93
N LEU A 3 -21.42 -8.58 15.22
CA LEU A 3 -21.90 -9.48 16.28
C LEU A 3 -21.87 -8.85 17.69
N MET A 4 -20.87 -8.01 18.00
CA MET A 4 -20.80 -7.31 19.29
C MET A 4 -21.86 -6.23 19.41
N GLN A 5 -22.11 -5.51 18.32
CA GLN A 5 -23.15 -4.49 18.24
C GLN A 5 -24.56 -5.11 18.36
N SER A 6 -24.76 -6.32 17.80
CA SER A 6 -25.98 -7.09 18.05
C SER A 6 -26.07 -7.55 19.52
N PHE A 7 -24.97 -7.96 20.15
CA PHE A 7 -24.99 -8.33 21.58
C PHE A 7 -25.39 -7.17 22.50
N GLU A 8 -24.94 -5.95 22.22
CA GLU A 8 -25.35 -4.74 22.96
C GLU A 8 -26.83 -4.37 22.79
N SER A 9 -27.47 -4.80 21.68
CA SER A 9 -28.90 -4.55 21.44
C SER A 9 -29.81 -5.65 21.99
N PHE A 10 -29.35 -6.90 22.06
CA PHE A 10 -30.13 -8.02 22.61
C PHE A 10 -29.99 -8.20 24.12
N ILE A 11 -28.93 -7.68 24.71
CA ILE A 11 -28.72 -7.67 26.16
C ILE A 11 -28.56 -6.21 26.52
N GLU A 12 -29.44 -5.65 27.38
CA GLU A 12 -29.24 -4.32 27.97
C GLU A 12 -28.00 -4.35 28.88
N LEU A 13 -26.83 -4.35 28.26
CA LEU A 13 -25.55 -4.29 28.92
C LEU A 13 -25.40 -2.88 29.45
N GLN A 14 -25.62 -2.70 30.76
CA GLN A 14 -25.20 -1.48 31.41
C GLN A 14 -23.70 -1.29 31.13
N ARG A 15 -23.35 -0.18 30.48
CA ARG A 15 -21.95 0.15 30.10
C ARG A 15 -21.01 0.10 31.30
N ASP A 16 -21.50 0.50 32.47
CA ASP A 16 -20.73 0.50 33.72
C ASP A 16 -20.74 -0.84 34.48
N GLY A 17 -21.53 -1.80 34.02
CA GLY A 17 -21.57 -3.15 34.56
C GLY A 17 -20.29 -3.94 34.25
N PRO A 18 -19.98 -5.00 35.01
CA PRO A 18 -18.78 -5.82 34.81
C PRO A 18 -18.62 -6.36 33.38
N TRP A 19 -19.73 -6.67 32.70
CA TRP A 19 -19.74 -7.15 31.32
C TRP A 19 -19.50 -6.04 30.30
N GLY A 20 -20.09 -4.85 30.50
CA GLY A 20 -19.83 -3.67 29.66
C GLY A 20 -18.36 -3.26 29.69
N LYS A 21 -17.75 -3.25 30.89
CA LYS A 21 -16.31 -2.99 31.06
C LYS A 21 -15.42 -4.02 30.35
N ARG A 22 -15.78 -5.31 30.40
CA ARG A 22 -15.05 -6.38 29.70
C ARG A 22 -15.15 -6.24 28.18
N MET A 23 -16.33 -5.93 27.65
CA MET A 23 -16.53 -5.68 26.22
C MET A 23 -15.74 -4.45 25.74
N ALA A 24 -15.78 -3.36 26.49
CA ALA A 24 -15.00 -2.15 26.19
C ALA A 24 -13.49 -2.43 26.19
N ALA A 25 -12.99 -3.20 27.17
CA ALA A 25 -11.59 -3.61 27.22
C ALA A 25 -11.20 -4.46 26.01
N GLY A 26 -12.03 -5.45 25.62
CA GLY A 26 -11.80 -6.25 24.42
C GLY A 26 -11.78 -5.42 23.14
N HIS A 27 -12.72 -4.47 23.02
CA HIS A 27 -12.76 -3.56 21.88
C HIS A 27 -11.49 -2.71 21.78
N LYS A 28 -11.02 -2.18 22.92
CA LYS A 28 -9.77 -1.42 23.00
C LYS A 28 -8.57 -2.26 22.54
N VAL A 29 -8.45 -3.52 22.99
CA VAL A 29 -7.35 -4.40 22.57
C VAL A 29 -7.37 -4.64 21.05
N ILE A 30 -8.54 -4.89 20.47
CA ILE A 30 -8.67 -5.06 19.02
C ILE A 30 -8.23 -3.79 18.28
N ALA A 31 -8.70 -2.62 18.73
CA ALA A 31 -8.32 -1.35 18.15
C ALA A 31 -6.80 -1.14 18.21
N GLU A 32 -6.17 -1.37 19.37
CA GLU A 32 -4.72 -1.24 19.55
C GLU A 32 -3.91 -2.17 18.63
N LEU A 33 -4.34 -3.42 18.47
CA LEU A 33 -3.70 -4.38 17.55
C LEU A 33 -3.81 -3.91 16.09
N VAL A 34 -5.00 -3.45 15.68
CA VAL A 34 -5.22 -2.92 14.33
C VAL A 34 -4.37 -1.67 14.10
N GLU A 35 -4.35 -0.75 15.05
CA GLU A 35 -3.51 0.45 14.95
C GLU A 35 -2.02 0.11 14.82
N GLY A 36 -1.55 -0.90 15.56
CA GLY A 36 -0.17 -1.39 15.45
C GLY A 36 0.16 -1.86 14.04
N GLN A 37 -0.74 -2.62 13.41
CA GLN A 37 -0.59 -3.06 12.03
C GLN A 37 -0.62 -1.90 11.04
N LEU A 38 -1.56 -0.95 11.20
CA LEU A 38 -1.67 0.23 10.33
C LEU A 38 -0.42 1.12 10.39
N LYS A 39 0.13 1.34 11.59
CA LYS A 39 1.36 2.12 11.78
C LYS A 39 2.59 1.45 11.15
N GLY A 40 2.60 0.12 11.04
CA GLY A 40 3.67 -0.64 10.39
C GLY A 40 3.55 -0.75 8.87
N ALA A 41 2.38 -0.46 8.29
CA ALA A 41 2.08 -0.75 6.89
C ALA A 41 2.97 0.02 5.91
N GLU A 42 3.23 1.30 6.18
CA GLU A 42 4.12 2.14 5.34
C GLU A 42 5.52 1.55 5.27
N ARG A 43 6.06 1.07 6.40
CA ARG A 43 7.37 0.44 6.46
C ARG A 43 7.45 -0.86 5.67
N VAL A 44 6.38 -1.65 5.69
CA VAL A 44 6.31 -2.89 4.89
C VAL A 44 6.31 -2.54 3.39
N LEU A 45 5.56 -1.52 2.99
CA LEU A 45 5.53 -1.05 1.60
C LEU A 45 6.90 -0.54 1.14
N GLU A 46 7.59 0.25 1.96
CA GLU A 46 8.95 0.75 1.66
C GLU A 46 9.95 -0.38 1.42
N ASN A 47 9.86 -1.49 2.14
CA ASN A 47 10.76 -2.63 1.93
C ASN A 47 10.44 -3.38 0.63
N ALA A 48 9.19 -3.37 0.18
CA ALA A 48 8.77 -3.98 -1.08
C ALA A 48 8.99 -3.05 -2.28
N LEU A 49 9.08 -1.73 -2.08
CA LEU A 49 9.30 -0.75 -3.14
C LEU A 49 10.66 -0.05 -2.96
N PRO A 50 11.75 -0.66 -3.42
CA PRO A 50 13.10 -0.16 -3.17
C PRO A 50 13.33 1.15 -3.92
N MET A 51 13.73 2.18 -3.17
CA MET A 51 14.11 3.50 -3.67
C MET A 51 15.61 3.74 -3.45
N LYS A 52 16.22 4.55 -4.33
CA LYS A 52 17.56 5.11 -4.19
C LYS A 52 17.52 6.63 -4.27
N SER A 53 18.39 7.27 -3.50
CA SER A 53 18.57 8.71 -3.53
C SER A 53 19.64 9.07 -4.55
N GLU A 54 19.24 9.69 -5.67
CA GLU A 54 20.16 10.14 -6.71
C GLU A 54 20.39 11.65 -6.63
N ARG A 55 21.65 12.06 -6.81
CA ARG A 55 22.01 13.47 -6.86
C ARG A 55 21.83 13.99 -8.28
N ILE A 56 20.83 14.84 -8.46
CA ILE A 56 20.63 15.59 -9.70
C ILE A 56 21.27 16.97 -9.49
N TYR A 57 22.37 17.23 -10.20
CA TYR A 57 23.10 18.52 -10.21
C TYR A 57 23.33 19.14 -8.81
N GLY A 58 24.42 18.73 -8.16
CA GLY A 58 25.05 19.43 -7.03
C GLY A 58 24.32 19.34 -5.68
N ARG A 59 23.05 19.77 -5.60
CA ARG A 59 22.30 19.90 -4.34
C ARG A 59 20.92 19.24 -4.31
N VAL A 60 20.31 18.91 -5.44
CA VAL A 60 18.99 18.27 -5.47
C VAL A 60 19.17 16.76 -5.33
N ARG A 61 18.49 16.17 -4.34
CA ARG A 61 18.34 14.72 -4.24
C ARG A 61 16.97 14.35 -4.75
N LYS A 62 16.91 13.45 -5.71
CA LYS A 62 15.66 12.86 -6.21
C LYS A 62 15.62 11.42 -5.74
N GLU A 63 14.53 11.02 -5.12
CA GLU A 63 14.27 9.62 -4.81
C GLU A 63 13.75 8.96 -6.09
N THR A 64 14.45 7.94 -6.56
CA THR A 64 14.12 7.19 -7.78
C THR A 64 14.06 5.69 -7.49
N PRO A 65 13.20 4.92 -8.16
CA PRO A 65 13.16 3.47 -8.04
C PRO A 65 14.54 2.80 -8.23
N HIS A 66 14.88 1.88 -7.35
CA HIS A 66 16.13 1.11 -7.43
C HIS A 66 15.95 -0.12 -8.33
N VAL A 67 15.92 0.10 -9.65
CA VAL A 67 15.66 -0.95 -10.66
C VAL A 67 16.69 -2.08 -10.73
N GLU A 68 17.86 -1.94 -10.12
CA GLU A 68 18.86 -3.03 -10.04
C GLU A 68 18.66 -3.99 -8.85
N ARG A 69 17.78 -3.64 -7.91
CA ARG A 69 17.60 -4.39 -6.67
C ARG A 69 16.13 -4.73 -6.52
N PHE A 70 15.74 -5.89 -7.02
CA PHE A 70 14.40 -6.41 -6.80
C PHE A 70 14.22 -6.80 -5.31
N PRO A 71 13.06 -6.52 -4.69
CA PRO A 71 12.78 -6.95 -3.32
C PRO A 71 12.77 -8.47 -3.19
N SER A 72 13.03 -8.98 -1.98
CA SER A 72 12.93 -10.41 -1.74
C SER A 72 11.47 -10.90 -1.87
N PRO A 73 11.23 -12.15 -2.29
CA PRO A 73 9.87 -12.69 -2.40
C PRO A 73 9.07 -12.58 -1.10
N GLU A 74 9.73 -12.69 0.05
CA GLU A 74 9.08 -12.56 1.34
C GLU A 74 8.61 -11.12 1.64
N GLU A 75 9.36 -10.10 1.22
CA GLU A 75 8.97 -8.70 1.36
C GLU A 75 7.74 -8.38 0.51
N VAL A 76 7.70 -8.92 -0.71
CA VAL A 76 6.55 -8.79 -1.62
C VAL A 76 5.31 -9.44 -1.01
N VAL A 77 5.42 -10.70 -0.55
CA VAL A 77 4.30 -11.43 0.07
C VAL A 77 3.78 -10.69 1.31
N ARG A 78 4.68 -10.20 2.16
CA ARG A 78 4.30 -9.41 3.35
C ARG A 78 3.56 -8.14 2.94
N ALA A 79 4.05 -7.40 1.96
CA ALA A 79 3.38 -6.19 1.48
C ALA A 79 1.98 -6.49 0.93
N VAL A 80 1.83 -7.49 0.07
CA VAL A 80 0.51 -7.90 -0.46
C VAL A 80 -0.46 -8.23 0.68
N GLN A 81 -0.03 -9.02 1.67
CA GLN A 81 -0.86 -9.39 2.81
C GLN A 81 -1.25 -8.18 3.66
N THR A 82 -0.30 -7.30 3.94
CA THR A 82 -0.56 -6.07 4.71
C THR A 82 -1.52 -5.13 3.98
N LEU A 83 -1.35 -4.94 2.66
CA LEU A 83 -2.25 -4.10 1.87
C LEU A 83 -3.66 -4.69 1.77
N ALA A 84 -3.78 -6.00 1.55
CA ALA A 84 -5.06 -6.70 1.56
C ALA A 84 -5.76 -6.59 2.93
N PHE A 85 -4.99 -6.67 4.02
CA PHE A 85 -5.50 -6.43 5.36
C PHE A 85 -6.05 -5.00 5.51
N VAL A 86 -5.28 -3.97 5.14
CA VAL A 86 -5.73 -2.58 5.14
C VAL A 86 -7.02 -2.42 4.35
N ARG A 87 -7.12 -3.01 3.15
CA ARG A 87 -8.34 -2.98 2.34
C ARG A 87 -9.53 -3.62 3.06
N SER A 88 -9.34 -4.78 3.67
CA SER A 88 -10.40 -5.52 4.37
C SER A 88 -11.00 -4.75 5.56
N LEU A 89 -10.20 -3.89 6.20
CA LEU A 89 -10.61 -3.11 7.37
C LEU A 89 -11.60 -1.99 7.04
N ARG A 90 -11.72 -1.58 5.77
CA ARG A 90 -12.53 -0.43 5.35
C ARG A 90 -13.95 -0.47 5.91
N ASN A 91 -14.60 -1.64 5.88
CA ASN A 91 -16.00 -1.79 6.28
C ASN A 91 -16.19 -1.83 7.80
N VAL A 92 -15.13 -2.10 8.58
CA VAL A 92 -15.21 -2.22 10.03
C VAL A 92 -14.55 -1.06 10.77
N ALA A 93 -13.83 -0.19 10.07
CA ALA A 93 -13.01 0.85 10.67
C ALA A 93 -13.81 1.87 11.49
N HIS A 94 -15.04 2.19 11.07
CA HIS A 94 -15.92 3.07 11.83
C HIS A 94 -16.36 2.43 13.15
N SER A 95 -16.86 1.19 13.09
CA SER A 95 -17.26 0.44 14.29
C SER A 95 -16.09 0.15 15.23
N GLY A 96 -14.88 -0.01 14.69
CA GLY A 96 -13.68 -0.35 15.42
C GLY A 96 -12.96 0.83 16.09
N GLY A 97 -13.40 2.08 15.84
CA GLY A 97 -12.79 3.27 16.43
C GLY A 97 -11.46 3.71 15.81
N PHE A 98 -11.04 3.12 14.69
CA PHE A 98 -9.77 3.41 13.99
C PHE A 98 -9.95 3.97 12.57
N ALA A 99 -11.16 4.43 12.21
CA ALA A 99 -11.48 4.96 10.88
C ALA A 99 -10.54 6.08 10.39
N ALA A 100 -10.19 7.03 11.27
CA ALA A 100 -9.32 8.14 10.90
C ALA A 100 -7.90 7.65 10.53
N LEU A 101 -7.34 6.75 11.34
CA LEU A 101 -6.03 6.16 11.07
C LEU A 101 -6.07 5.31 9.80
N HIS A 102 -7.10 4.48 9.64
CA HIS A 102 -7.28 3.65 8.44
C HIS A 102 -7.30 4.49 7.16
N THR A 103 -8.13 5.54 7.10
CA THR A 103 -8.19 6.44 5.93
C THR A 103 -6.84 7.09 5.65
N LYS A 104 -6.18 7.61 6.69
CA LYS A 104 -4.86 8.25 6.55
C LYS A 104 -3.82 7.26 6.00
N THR A 105 -3.74 6.06 6.58
CA THR A 105 -2.80 5.03 6.15
C THR A 105 -3.09 4.56 4.73
N ALA A 106 -4.35 4.31 4.36
CA ALA A 106 -4.72 3.91 3.01
C ALA A 106 -4.32 4.97 1.97
N GLN A 107 -4.58 6.26 2.25
CA GLN A 107 -4.18 7.37 1.38
C GLN A 107 -2.66 7.50 1.26
N ALA A 108 -1.93 7.35 2.36
CA ALA A 108 -0.45 7.41 2.34
C ALA A 108 0.15 6.28 1.50
N LEU A 109 -0.34 5.05 1.67
CA LEU A 109 0.11 3.88 0.90
C LEU A 109 -0.21 4.04 -0.59
N GLU A 110 -1.43 4.48 -0.91
CA GLU A 110 -1.84 4.75 -2.30
C GLU A 110 -0.95 5.82 -2.95
N SER A 111 -0.74 6.95 -2.26
CA SER A 111 0.12 8.04 -2.74
C SER A 111 1.57 7.60 -2.93
N ALA A 112 2.10 6.72 -2.08
CA ALA A 112 3.46 6.19 -2.20
C ALA A 112 3.59 5.30 -3.44
N MET A 113 2.63 4.41 -3.69
CA MET A 113 2.61 3.56 -4.88
C MET A 113 2.44 4.37 -6.16
N ASP A 114 1.56 5.37 -6.17
CA ASP A 114 1.38 6.27 -7.32
C ASP A 114 2.70 7.02 -7.61
N THR A 115 3.36 7.54 -6.57
CA THR A 115 4.66 8.22 -6.72
C THR A 115 5.72 7.29 -7.30
N TYR A 116 5.82 6.06 -6.78
CA TYR A 116 6.73 5.05 -7.29
C TYR A 116 6.46 4.73 -8.76
N PHE A 117 5.18 4.57 -9.12
CA PHE A 117 4.74 4.28 -10.49
C PHE A 117 5.10 5.41 -11.46
N GLU A 118 4.88 6.67 -11.07
CA GLU A 118 5.27 7.83 -11.90
C GLU A 118 6.78 7.90 -12.11
N GLU A 119 7.57 7.67 -11.06
CA GLU A 119 9.02 7.69 -11.17
C GLU A 119 9.53 6.53 -12.04
N LEU A 120 8.91 5.36 -11.96
CA LEU A 120 9.22 4.23 -12.83
C LEU A 120 8.86 4.52 -14.29
N LEU A 121 7.75 5.22 -14.56
CA LEU A 121 7.44 5.74 -15.90
C LEU A 121 8.48 6.76 -16.39
N GLY A 122 8.98 7.61 -15.49
CA GLY A 122 10.07 8.53 -15.81
C GLY A 122 11.34 7.82 -16.23
N ILE A 123 11.70 6.72 -15.54
CA ILE A 123 12.83 5.86 -15.87
C ILE A 123 12.59 5.15 -17.22
N ALA A 124 11.42 4.54 -17.39
CA ALA A 124 11.04 3.80 -18.59
C ALA A 124 11.07 4.66 -19.87
N ASN A 125 10.64 5.92 -19.77
CA ASN A 125 10.62 6.86 -20.89
C ASN A 125 11.92 7.69 -21.00
N GLY A 126 12.88 7.51 -20.08
CA GLY A 126 14.15 8.23 -20.08
C GLY A 126 15.10 7.76 -21.19
N ASP A 127 16.27 8.38 -21.25
CA ASP A 127 17.34 8.03 -22.22
C ASP A 127 18.30 6.95 -21.70
N GLU A 128 18.15 6.51 -20.45
CA GLU A 128 18.98 5.45 -19.86
C GLU A 128 18.65 4.08 -20.48
N ALA A 129 19.67 3.31 -20.86
CA ALA A 129 19.48 1.98 -21.45
C ALA A 129 19.28 0.96 -20.32
N LEU A 130 18.02 0.67 -19.99
CA LEU A 130 17.65 -0.38 -19.05
C LEU A 130 17.02 -1.55 -19.79
N ASP A 131 17.14 -2.73 -19.19
CA ASP A 131 16.47 -3.94 -19.68
C ASP A 131 14.94 -3.78 -19.52
N PRO A 132 14.16 -3.81 -20.62
CA PRO A 132 12.71 -3.67 -20.56
C PRO A 132 12.03 -4.74 -19.71
N GLU A 133 12.58 -5.96 -19.66
CA GLU A 133 12.02 -7.05 -18.84
C GLU A 133 12.15 -6.75 -17.35
N VAL A 134 13.30 -6.21 -16.95
CA VAL A 134 13.54 -5.79 -15.56
C VAL A 134 12.57 -4.68 -15.19
N VAL A 135 12.45 -3.64 -16.02
CA VAL A 135 11.52 -2.52 -15.73
C VAL A 135 10.06 -3.00 -15.68
N MET A 136 9.67 -3.93 -16.56
CA MET A 136 8.34 -4.52 -16.53
C MET A 136 8.05 -5.27 -15.24
N SER A 137 9.02 -6.02 -14.69
CA SER A 137 8.85 -6.73 -13.43
C SER A 137 8.52 -5.80 -12.24
N PHE A 138 9.08 -4.59 -12.23
CA PHE A 138 8.74 -3.57 -11.23
C PHE A 138 7.36 -2.96 -11.47
N PHE A 139 6.93 -2.81 -12.72
CA PHE A 139 5.58 -2.37 -13.05
C PHE A 139 4.54 -3.39 -12.60
N GLU A 140 4.78 -4.68 -12.86
CA GLU A 140 3.92 -5.77 -12.38
C GLU A 140 3.81 -5.73 -10.86
N LEU A 141 4.96 -5.69 -10.16
CA LEU A 141 5.03 -5.59 -8.70
C LEU A 141 4.17 -4.44 -8.15
N VAL A 142 4.36 -3.21 -8.62
CA VAL A 142 3.60 -2.06 -8.10
C VAL A 142 2.12 -2.16 -8.46
N THR A 143 1.76 -2.69 -9.63
CA THR A 143 0.34 -2.87 -10.00
C THR A 143 -0.35 -3.94 -9.17
N ASP A 144 0.34 -5.01 -8.78
CA ASP A 144 -0.19 -6.05 -7.90
C ASP A 144 -0.39 -5.53 -6.47
N LEU A 145 0.53 -4.68 -5.99
CA LEU A 145 0.36 -3.98 -4.71
C LEU A 145 -0.81 -3.00 -4.75
N MET A 146 -0.97 -2.23 -5.85
CA MET A 146 -2.13 -1.37 -6.06
C MET A 146 -3.43 -2.17 -6.08
N GLU A 147 -3.44 -3.36 -6.70
CA GLU A 147 -4.60 -4.26 -6.71
C GLU A 147 -4.96 -4.72 -5.29
N ALA A 148 -3.96 -5.10 -4.50
CA ALA A 148 -4.15 -5.55 -3.13
C ALA A 148 -4.83 -4.49 -2.24
N LEU A 149 -4.43 -3.21 -2.37
CA LEU A 149 -4.98 -2.11 -1.58
C LEU A 149 -6.28 -1.51 -2.16
N CYS A 150 -6.24 -1.13 -3.44
CA CYS A 150 -7.26 -0.30 -4.07
C CYS A 150 -8.26 -1.11 -4.90
N GLY A 151 -7.91 -2.34 -5.27
CA GLY A 151 -8.71 -3.21 -6.14
C GLY A 151 -8.30 -3.19 -7.60
N GLU A 152 -8.93 -4.09 -8.36
CA GLU A 152 -8.59 -4.41 -9.74
C GLU A 152 -8.68 -3.18 -10.67
N GLU A 153 -9.67 -2.30 -10.46
CA GLU A 153 -9.85 -1.11 -11.30
C GLU A 153 -8.62 -0.20 -11.34
N LYS A 154 -7.99 0.04 -10.18
CA LYS A 154 -6.78 0.87 -10.10
C LYS A 154 -5.58 0.18 -10.74
N ALA A 155 -5.43 -1.12 -10.52
CA ALA A 155 -4.37 -1.91 -11.16
C ALA A 155 -4.51 -1.92 -12.71
N LEU A 156 -5.73 -2.06 -13.23
CA LEU A 156 -6.00 -1.99 -14.66
C LEU A 156 -5.68 -0.62 -15.27
N VAL A 157 -5.90 0.47 -14.54
CA VAL A 157 -5.44 1.80 -14.97
C VAL A 157 -3.92 1.83 -15.07
N GLY A 158 -3.21 1.34 -14.05
CA GLY A 158 -1.74 1.22 -14.08
C GLY A 158 -1.25 0.41 -15.29
N ARG A 159 -1.74 -0.82 -15.46
CA ARG A 159 -1.37 -1.70 -16.59
C ARG A 159 -1.63 -1.04 -17.96
N ARG A 160 -2.73 -0.30 -18.12
CA ARG A 160 -3.00 0.47 -19.36
C ARG A 160 -1.98 1.59 -19.59
N ARG A 161 -1.56 2.29 -18.54
CA ARG A 161 -0.53 3.33 -18.63
C ARG A 161 0.83 2.76 -19.03
N VAL A 162 1.19 1.60 -18.50
CA VAL A 162 2.40 0.87 -18.90
C VAL A 162 2.32 0.49 -20.39
N ALA A 163 1.20 -0.07 -20.85
CA ALA A 163 1.01 -0.43 -22.25
C ALA A 163 1.10 0.77 -23.21
N SER A 164 0.76 1.98 -22.75
CA SER A 164 0.90 3.23 -23.52
C SER A 164 2.29 3.87 -23.46
N SER A 165 3.19 3.36 -22.61
CA SER A 165 4.54 3.89 -22.46
C SER A 165 5.47 3.44 -23.59
N ASP A 166 6.58 4.17 -23.78
CA ASP A 166 7.52 3.91 -24.88
C ASP A 166 8.50 2.76 -24.60
N LEU A 167 8.25 1.97 -23.56
CA LEU A 167 9.03 0.79 -23.12
C LEU A 167 9.41 -0.19 -24.24
N PHE A 168 8.55 -0.31 -25.26
CA PHE A 168 8.71 -1.24 -26.38
C PHE A 168 8.98 -0.55 -27.73
N LYS A 169 9.12 0.78 -27.78
CA LYS A 169 9.44 1.45 -29.04
C LYS A 169 10.93 1.25 -29.36
N PRO A 170 11.29 0.87 -30.60
CA PRO A 170 12.68 0.81 -31.00
C PRO A 170 13.29 2.21 -30.90
N ARG A 171 14.30 2.39 -30.03
CA ARG A 171 15.04 3.64 -29.93
C ARG A 171 15.64 3.96 -31.30
N LYS A 172 15.35 5.16 -31.82
CA LYS A 172 16.01 5.67 -33.02
C LYS A 172 17.47 5.93 -32.66
N VAL A 173 18.35 5.01 -33.06
CA VAL A 173 19.79 5.25 -33.04
C VAL A 173 20.07 6.30 -34.12
N ALA A 174 20.47 7.50 -33.71
CA ALA A 174 20.97 8.57 -34.58
C ALA A 174 22.50 8.60 -34.53
#